data_AF-A0A919KHI2-F1
#
_entry.id   AF-A0A919KHI2-F1
#
_cell.length_a   1.000
_cell.length_b   1.000
_cell.length_c   1.000
_cell.angle_alpha   90.00
_cell.angle_beta   90.00
_cell.angle_gamma   90.00
#
_symmetry.space_group_name_H-M   'P 1'
#
loop_
_entity.id
_entity.type
_entity.pdbx_description
1 polymer ?
#
loop_
_entity_poly.entity_id
_entity_poly.type
_entity_poly.pdbx_seq_one_letter_code
_entity_poly.pdbx_strand_id
1 'polypeptide(L)'
;MSGPDLSRVSTEDLLAEIARRCGAAPPGRRQGRERPPMKPKSEWAQAKADELRKQTDELRKQSPEGWGARENLDWQIRENEAQIRKFERIAETARRNGE
;
A
#
# COMPACT_ATOMS: atom_id res chain seq x y z
N MET A 1 -36.37 21.97 6.39
CA MET A 1 -35.91 20.80 5.59
C MET A 1 -35.73 19.65 6.56
N SER A 2 -36.66 18.71 6.61
CA SER A 2 -36.51 17.50 7.44
C SER A 2 -35.52 16.56 6.78
N GLY A 3 -34.47 16.18 7.52
CA GLY A 3 -33.51 15.17 7.07
C GLY A 3 -34.14 13.78 6.97
N PRO A 4 -33.49 12.83 6.26
CA PRO A 4 -33.97 11.46 6.17
C PRO A 4 -34.02 10.82 7.57
N ASP A 5 -35.18 10.25 7.91
CA ASP A 5 -35.41 9.53 9.17
C ASP A 5 -34.77 8.13 9.10
N LEU A 6 -33.65 7.96 9.80
CA LEU A 6 -32.87 6.73 9.83
C LEU A 6 -33.39 5.71 10.86
N SER A 7 -34.44 6.04 11.64
CA SER A 7 -34.99 5.14 12.66
C SER A 7 -35.68 3.89 12.10
N ARG A 8 -35.95 3.89 10.79
CA ARG A 8 -36.60 2.79 10.06
C ARG A 8 -35.64 1.94 9.24
N VAL A 9 -34.36 2.31 9.18
CA VAL A 9 -33.37 1.57 8.42
C VAL A 9 -32.76 0.53 9.36
N SER A 10 -33.00 -0.75 9.08
CA SER A 10 -32.36 -1.81 9.85
C SER A 10 -30.86 -1.84 9.53
N THR A 11 -30.07 -2.24 10.51
CA THR A 11 -28.62 -2.42 10.32
C THR A 11 -28.32 -3.38 9.17
N GLU A 12 -29.18 -4.38 8.95
CA GLU A 12 -29.04 -5.35 7.85
C GLU A 12 -29.25 -4.69 6.48
N ASP A 13 -30.25 -3.83 6.34
CA ASP A 13 -30.51 -3.11 5.08
C ASP A 13 -29.35 -2.16 4.74
N LEU A 14 -28.78 -1.50 5.76
CA LEU A 14 -27.64 -0.62 5.58
C LEU A 14 -26.40 -1.41 5.11
N LEU A 15 -26.14 -2.57 5.72
CA LEU A 15 -25.03 -3.44 5.35
C LEU A 15 -25.20 -4.04 3.95
N ALA A 16 -26.43 -4.42 3.57
CA ALA A 16 -26.75 -4.91 2.23
C ALA A 16 -26.53 -3.83 1.16
N GLU A 17 -26.94 -2.59 1.43
CA GLU A 17 -26.73 -1.46 0.52
C GLU A 17 -25.24 -1.09 0.38
N ILE A 18 -24.48 -1.13 1.49
CA ILE A 18 -23.02 -0.97 1.45
C ILE A 18 -22.38 -2.09 0.61
N ALA A 19 -22.76 -3.34 0.83
CA ALA A 19 -22.24 -4.48 0.07
C ALA A 19 -22.54 -4.34 -1.44
N ARG A 20 -23.75 -3.90 -1.79
CA ARG A 20 -24.17 -3.63 -3.18
C ARG A 20 -23.33 -2.52 -3.82
N ARG A 21 -23.11 -1.40 -3.12
CA ARG A 21 -22.30 -0.27 -3.63
C ARG A 21 -20.81 -0.62 -3.74
N CYS A 22 -20.31 -1.45 -2.82
CA CYS A 22 -18.92 -1.89 -2.80
C CYS A 22 -18.64 -3.09 -3.72
N GLY A 23 -19.63 -3.61 -4.46
CA GLY A 23 -19.47 -4.78 -5.34
C GLY A 23 -19.10 -6.06 -4.59
N ALA A 24 -19.33 -6.10 -3.27
CA ALA A 24 -19.01 -7.24 -2.44
C ALA A 24 -20.18 -8.22 -2.50
N ALA A 25 -19.98 -9.33 -3.21
CA ALA A 25 -20.86 -10.49 -3.08
C ALA A 25 -21.09 -10.83 -1.58
N PRO A 26 -22.27 -11.34 -1.21
CA PRO A 26 -22.57 -11.69 0.18
C PRO A 26 -21.49 -12.63 0.73
N PRO A 27 -21.27 -12.66 2.06
CA PRO A 27 -20.24 -13.48 2.69
C PRO A 27 -20.58 -14.98 2.59
N GLY A 28 -20.53 -15.52 1.38
CA GLY A 28 -20.35 -16.95 1.17
C GLY A 28 -18.96 -17.32 1.67
N ARG A 29 -18.87 -18.43 2.40
CA ARG A 29 -17.61 -19.00 2.90
C ARG A 29 -16.58 -18.93 1.77
N ARG A 30 -15.65 -17.97 1.85
CA ARG A 30 -14.48 -17.96 0.99
C ARG A 30 -13.74 -19.24 1.37
N GLN A 31 -13.88 -20.27 0.54
CA GLN A 31 -13.00 -21.43 0.57
C GLN A 31 -11.60 -20.86 0.72
N GLY A 32 -10.90 -21.29 1.77
CA GLY A 32 -9.65 -20.68 2.20
C GLY A 32 -8.73 -20.55 1.00
N ARG A 33 -8.65 -19.34 0.44
CA ARG A 33 -7.43 -18.94 -0.25
C ARG A 33 -6.43 -18.96 0.88
N GLU A 34 -5.63 -20.02 0.94
CA GLU A 34 -4.47 -20.08 1.83
C GLU A 34 -3.84 -18.70 1.74
N ARG A 35 -3.92 -17.95 2.85
CA ARG A 35 -3.30 -16.64 2.90
C ARG A 35 -1.84 -16.94 2.60
N PRO A 36 -1.25 -16.42 1.51
CA PRO A 36 0.12 -16.75 1.17
C PRO A 36 0.94 -16.58 2.44
N PRO A 37 1.84 -17.53 2.79
CA PRO A 37 2.63 -17.41 3.99
C PRO A 37 3.19 -15.99 4.02
N MET A 38 2.91 -15.26 5.11
CA MET A 38 3.42 -13.90 5.26
C MET A 38 4.92 -14.03 5.08
N LYS A 39 5.46 -13.44 4.01
CA LYS A 39 6.89 -13.45 3.74
C LYS A 39 7.63 -13.05 5.03
N PRO A 40 8.76 -13.68 5.37
CA PRO A 40 9.63 -13.22 6.45
C PRO A 40 9.79 -11.70 6.34
N LYS A 41 9.77 -10.98 7.46
CA LYS A 41 9.80 -9.51 7.42
C LYS A 41 11.12 -9.03 6.80
N SER A 42 12.19 -9.81 6.89
CA SER A 42 13.41 -9.63 6.10
C SER A 42 13.17 -9.61 4.58
N GLU A 43 12.45 -10.59 4.03
CA GLU A 43 12.09 -10.68 2.62
C GLU A 43 11.09 -9.60 2.19
N TRP A 44 10.11 -9.28 3.03
CA TRP A 44 9.16 -8.19 2.77
C TRP A 44 9.89 -6.85 2.68
N ALA A 45 10.78 -6.56 3.63
CA ALA A 45 11.54 -5.32 3.65
C ALA A 45 12.52 -5.25 2.46
N GLN A 46 13.16 -6.36 2.10
CA GLN A 46 14.00 -6.43 0.91
C GLN A 46 13.20 -6.15 -0.37
N ALA A 47 12.03 -6.78 -0.53
CA ALA A 47 11.17 -6.57 -1.68
C ALA A 47 10.71 -5.11 -1.79
N LYS A 48 10.45 -4.45 -0.65
CA LYS A 48 10.11 -3.01 -0.63
C LYS A 48 11.28 -2.12 -1.02
N ALA A 49 12.49 -2.42 -0.57
CA ALA A 49 13.70 -1.71 -1.00
C ALA A 49 13.91 -1.87 -2.52
N ASP A 50 13.71 -3.07 -3.06
CA ASP A 50 13.88 -3.34 -4.49
C ASP A 50 12.81 -2.66 -5.36
N GLU A 51 11.57 -2.57 -4.87
CA GLU A 51 10.49 -1.80 -5.52
C GLU A 51 10.86 -0.31 -5.61
N LEU A 52 11.31 0.28 -4.50
CA LEU A 52 11.73 1.69 -4.45
C LEU A 52 12.96 1.96 -5.33
N ARG A 53 13.89 1.01 -5.44
CA ARG A 53 15.06 1.13 -6.35
C ARG A 53 14.60 1.21 -7.80
N LYS A 54 13.68 0.35 -8.22
CA LYS A 54 13.09 0.39 -9.57
C LYS A 54 12.39 1.71 -9.84
N GLN A 55 11.56 2.18 -8.91
CA GLN A 55 10.91 3.48 -9.02
C GLN A 55 11.93 4.62 -9.13
N THR A 56 13.00 4.57 -8.34
CA THR A 56 14.09 5.56 -8.39
C THR A 56 14.81 5.56 -9.73
N ASP A 57 15.09 4.38 -10.29
CA ASP A 57 15.70 4.24 -11.62
C ASP A 57 14.77 4.75 -12.73
N GLU A 58 13.46 4.58 -12.58
CA GLU A 58 12.47 5.16 -13.49
C GLU A 58 12.43 6.68 -13.38
N LEU A 59 12.41 7.24 -12.16
CA LEU A 59 12.48 8.68 -11.92
C LEU A 59 13.76 9.30 -12.52
N ARG A 60 14.91 8.65 -12.34
CA ARG A 60 16.19 9.13 -12.91
C ARG A 60 16.23 9.16 -14.44
N LYS A 61 15.40 8.36 -15.11
CA LYS A 61 15.24 8.38 -16.57
C LYS A 61 14.30 9.49 -17.05
N GLN A 62 13.52 10.09 -16.15
CA GLN A 62 12.67 11.22 -16.50
C GLN A 62 13.54 12.44 -16.78
N SER A 63 13.19 13.18 -17.83
CA SER A 63 13.81 14.47 -18.15
C SER A 63 12.74 15.56 -18.02
N PRO A 64 12.49 16.05 -16.80
CA PRO A 64 11.49 17.09 -16.60
C PRO A 64 11.97 18.43 -17.17
N GLU A 65 11.05 19.11 -17.84
CA GLU A 65 11.24 20.47 -18.32
C GLU A 65 10.82 21.47 -17.24
N GLY A 66 11.65 22.51 -17.05
CA GLY A 66 11.41 23.54 -16.04
C GLY A 66 12.04 23.24 -14.68
N TRP A 67 12.40 24.31 -13.96
CA TRP A 67 13.16 24.25 -12.71
C TRP A 67 12.39 23.56 -11.57
N GLY A 68 11.10 23.89 -11.39
CA GLY A 68 10.28 23.29 -10.33
C GLY A 68 9.99 21.79 -10.53
N ALA A 69 9.89 21.33 -11.78
CA ALA A 69 9.70 19.90 -12.06
C ALA A 69 10.99 19.10 -11.80
N ARG A 70 12.16 19.69 -12.06
CA ARG A 70 13.47 19.11 -11.71
C ARG A 70 13.67 19.03 -10.20
N GLU A 71 13.37 20.10 -9.47
CA GLU A 71 13.49 20.11 -8.01
C GLU A 71 12.56 19.07 -7.36
N ASN A 72 11.31 18.95 -7.85
CA ASN A 72 10.39 17.93 -7.39
C ASN A 72 10.88 16.50 -7.69
N LEU A 73 11.46 16.27 -8.88
CA LEU A 73 12.05 14.98 -9.23
C LEU A 73 13.23 14.63 -8.32
N ASP A 74 14.14 15.58 -8.09
CA ASP A 74 15.29 15.41 -7.20
C ASP A 74 14.85 15.12 -5.76
N TRP A 75 13.80 15.79 -5.29
CA TRP A 75 13.21 15.54 -3.98
C TRP A 75 12.65 14.11 -3.88
N GLN A 76 11.88 13.66 -4.88
CA GLN A 76 11.33 12.30 -4.90
C GLN A 76 12.42 11.22 -4.92
N ILE A 77 13.48 11.43 -5.69
CA ILE A 77 14.63 10.52 -5.74
C ILE A 77 15.29 10.44 -4.35
N ARG A 78 15.53 11.57 -3.69
CA ARG A 78 16.13 11.60 -2.34
C ARG A 78 15.26 10.92 -1.29
N GLU A 79 13.95 11.14 -1.34
CA GLU A 79 13.01 10.50 -0.42
C GLU A 79 13.00 8.97 -0.62
N ASN A 80 12.96 8.50 -1.88
CA ASN A 80 13.05 7.07 -2.16
C ASN A 80 14.39 6.47 -1.69
N GLU A 81 15.51 7.16 -1.89
CA GLU A 81 16.83 6.73 -1.38
C GLU A 81 16.86 6.61 0.15
N ALA A 82 16.22 7.54 0.87
CA ALA A 82 16.09 7.47 2.32
C ALA A 82 15.24 6.27 2.77
N GLN A 83 14.13 6.01 2.07
CA GLN A 83 13.27 4.88 2.35
C GLN A 83 13.93 3.54 2.04
N ILE A 84 14.71 3.44 0.96
CA ILE A 84 15.52 2.25 0.63
C ILE A 84 16.43 1.89 1.80
N ARG A 85 17.22 2.86 2.30
CA ARG A 85 18.13 2.64 3.43
C ARG A 85 17.39 2.20 4.70
N LYS A 86 16.19 2.73 4.93
CA LYS A 86 15.33 2.33 6.05
C LYS A 86 14.90 0.87 5.92
N PHE A 87 14.42 0.46 4.75
CA PHE A 87 13.98 -0.92 4.52
C PHE A 87 15.13 -1.92 4.53
N GLU A 88 16.30 -1.56 4.00
CA GLU A 88 17.52 -2.37 4.10
C GLU A 88 17.91 -2.61 5.56
N ARG A 89 17.89 -1.57 6.40
CA ARG A 89 18.16 -1.70 7.84
C ARG A 89 17.15 -2.60 8.54
N ILE A 90 15.88 -2.52 8.16
CA ILE A 90 14.82 -3.41 8.70
C ILE A 90 15.12 -4.86 8.29
N ALA A 91 15.47 -5.10 7.03
CA ALA A 91 15.80 -6.43 6.54
C ALA A 91 17.03 -7.01 7.25
N GLU A 92 18.08 -6.21 7.43
CA GLU A 92 19.29 -6.59 8.15
C GLU A 92 18.99 -6.92 9.62
N THR A 93 18.23 -6.06 10.30
CA THR A 93 17.86 -6.26 11.71
C THR A 93 17.02 -7.52 11.88
N ALA A 94 16.09 -7.78 10.96
CA ALA A 94 15.26 -8.98 10.95
C ALA A 94 16.12 -10.25 10.83
N ARG A 95 17.05 -10.30 9.85
CA ARG A 95 17.99 -11.41 9.67
C ARG A 95 18.86 -11.63 10.90
N ARG A 96 19.36 -10.55 11.52
CA ARG A 96 20.18 -10.65 12.74
C ARG A 96 19.40 -11.21 13.92
N ASN A 97 18.09 -10.95 13.98
CA ASN A 97 17.23 -11.42 15.07
C ASN A 97 16.67 -12.84 14.84
N GLY A 98 17.12 -13.54 13.80
CA GLY A 98 16.76 -14.93 13.55
C GLY A 98 15.41 -15.13 12.87
N GLU A 99 14.92 -14.12 12.13
CA GLU A 99 14.07 -14.41 10.96
C GLU A 99 14.93 -14.88 9.79
#